data_AF-A0A2U0AGB5-F1
#
_entry.id   AF-A0A2U0AGB5-F1
#
_cell.length_a   1.000
_cell.length_b   1.000
_cell.length_c   1.000
_cell.angle_alpha   90.00
_cell.angle_beta   90.00
_cell.angle_gamma   90.00
#
_symmetry.space_group_name_H-M   'P 1'
#
loop_
_entity.id
_entity.type
_entity.pdbx_description
1 polymer ?
#
loop_
_entity_poly.entity_id
_entity_poly.type
_entity_poly.pdbx_seq_one_letter_code
_entity_poly.pdbx_strand_id
1 'polypeptide(L)' 'VKTVLVNIFGGIVRCDLIAEGIITAARSIGVTVPVVVRLEGTNAQQGLEMLESSGLDFLTANDFTEAAKKAVSAAA' A
#
# COMPACT_ATOMS: atom_id res chain seq x y z
N VAL A 1 -6.54 -16.10 3.54
CA VAL A 1 -6.58 -14.78 2.87
C VAL A 1 -5.75 -14.87 1.61
N LYS A 2 -6.21 -14.35 0.46
CA LYS A 2 -5.47 -14.43 -0.82
C LYS A 2 -4.75 -13.14 -1.21
N THR A 3 -5.25 -11.98 -0.77
CA THR A 3 -4.63 -10.66 -0.96
C THR A 3 -5.06 -9.75 0.18
N VAL A 4 -4.35 -8.63 0.37
CA VAL A 4 -4.73 -7.55 1.28
C VAL A 4 -4.80 -6.23 0.51
N LEU A 5 -5.90 -5.48 0.68
CA LEU A 5 -6.03 -4.12 0.19
C LEU A 5 -5.93 -3.15 1.38
N VAL A 6 -4.88 -2.33 1.40
CA VAL A 6 -4.69 -1.23 2.35
C VAL A 6 -5.13 0.06 1.68
N ASN A 7 -6.26 0.62 2.12
CA ASN A 7 -6.76 1.91 1.62
C ASN A 7 -6.79 2.92 2.77
N ILE A 8 -5.92 3.93 2.72
CA ILE A 8 -5.77 4.93 3.78
C ILE A 8 -5.89 6.35 3.23
N PHE A 9 -6.68 7.17 3.91
CA PHE A 9 -6.74 8.61 3.69
C PHE A 9 -5.93 9.31 4.80
N GLY A 10 -4.71 9.73 4.47
CA GLY A 10 -3.83 10.53 5.32
C GLY A 10 -4.31 11.98 5.42
N GLY A 11 -5.24 12.23 6.34
CA GLY A 11 -5.71 13.59 6.65
C GLY A 11 -4.62 14.40 7.35
N ILE A 12 -4.59 14.34 8.69
CA ILE A 12 -3.57 15.04 9.51
C ILE A 12 -2.21 14.33 9.42
N VAL A 13 -2.21 13.01 9.34
CA VAL A 13 -0.98 12.21 9.26
C VAL A 13 -0.51 12.15 7.80
N ARG A 14 0.78 12.41 7.58
CA ARG A 14 1.40 12.34 6.25
C ARG A 14 1.50 10.90 5.76
N CYS A 15 1.25 10.70 4.47
CA CYS A 15 1.24 9.38 3.85
C CYS A 15 2.64 8.73 3.77
N ASP A 16 3.73 9.51 3.78
CA ASP A 16 5.09 8.96 3.83
C ASP A 16 5.39 8.28 5.17
N LEU A 17 4.91 8.82 6.29
CA LEU A 17 4.98 8.15 7.61
C LEU A 17 4.12 6.89 7.66
N ILE A 18 2.95 6.92 7.02
CA ILE A 18 2.08 5.75 6.90
C ILE A 18 2.79 4.66 6.08
N ALA A 19 3.40 5.02 4.94
CA ALA A 19 4.15 4.10 4.09
C ALA A 19 5.34 3.48 4.84
N GLU A 20 6.11 4.25 5.61
CA GLU A 20 7.18 3.74 6.47
C GLU A 20 6.67 2.70 7.46
N GLY A 21 5.52 2.96 8.10
CA GLY A 21 4.88 2.02 9.01
C GLY A 21 4.47 0.72 8.31
N ILE A 22 3.89 0.81 7.11
CA ILE A 22 3.50 -0.36 6.30
C ILE A 22 4.73 -1.20 5.94
N ILE A 23 5.81 -0.57 5.46
CA ILE A 23 7.05 -1.25 5.07
C ILE A 23 7.67 -1.95 6.30
N THR A 24 7.76 -1.24 7.42
CA THR A 24 8.32 -1.78 8.66
C THR A 24 7.52 -3.00 9.13
N ALA A 25 6.20 -2.88 9.18
CA ALA A 25 5.32 -3.98 9.56
C ALA A 25 5.50 -5.18 8.62
N ALA A 26 5.49 -4.95 7.30
CA ALA A 26 5.61 -6.02 6.31
C ALA A 26 6.94 -6.80 6.41
N ARG A 27 8.05 -6.10 6.70
CA ARG A 27 9.34 -6.75 6.97
C ARG A 27 9.34 -7.55 8.27
N SER A 28 8.72 -7.04 9.33
CA SER A 28 8.71 -7.70 10.63
C SER A 28 7.86 -8.97 10.66
N ILE A 29 6.71 -8.97 9.98
CA ILE A 29 5.78 -10.11 10.01
C ILE A 29 5.97 -11.11 8.87
N GLY A 30 6.70 -10.73 7.81
CA GLY A 30 6.92 -11.58 6.64
C GLY A 30 5.64 -11.84 5.86
N VAL A 31 5.05 -10.80 5.27
CA VAL A 31 3.82 -10.94 4.50
C VAL A 31 4.05 -11.80 3.25
N THR A 32 3.28 -12.88 3.11
CA THR A 32 3.38 -13.86 2.01
C THR A 32 2.31 -13.72 0.93
N VAL A 33 1.35 -12.82 1.13
CA VAL A 33 0.26 -12.55 0.18
C VAL A 33 0.47 -11.17 -0.46
N PRO A 34 0.06 -10.96 -1.72
CA PRO A 34 0.19 -9.66 -2.37
C PRO A 34 -0.57 -8.58 -1.60
N VAL A 35 0.06 -7.43 -1.43
CA VAL A 35 -0.55 -6.28 -0.74
C VAL A 35 -0.74 -5.14 -1.73
N VAL A 36 -2.00 -4.79 -1.97
CA VAL A 36 -2.36 -3.60 -2.75
C VAL A 36 -2.50 -2.43 -1.81
N VAL A 37 -1.81 -1.33 -2.07
CA VAL A 37 -1.83 -0.13 -1.23
C VAL A 37 -2.31 1.08 -2.01
N ARG A 38 -3.25 1.81 -1.42
CA ARG A 38 -3.73 3.09 -1.92
C ARG A 38 -3.67 4.12 -0.80
N LEU A 39 -2.94 5.20 -1.05
CA LEU A 39 -2.77 6.33 -0.13
C LEU A 39 -3.34 7.58 -0.78
N GLU A 40 -4.11 8.36 -0.03
CA GLU A 40 -4.57 9.69 -0.43
C GLU A 40 -4.34 10.69 0.70
N GLY A 41 -3.93 11.91 0.37
CA GLY A 41 -3.71 12.98 1.34
C GLY A 41 -2.32 13.60 1.24
N THR A 42 -1.85 14.19 2.34
CA THR A 42 -0.55 14.89 2.35
C THR A 42 0.59 13.90 2.07
N ASN A 43 1.46 14.21 1.11
CA ASN A 43 2.57 13.38 0.66
C ASN A 43 2.18 11.99 0.16
N ALA A 44 0.95 11.81 -0.35
CA ALA A 44 0.51 10.52 -0.91
C ALA A 44 1.48 9.98 -1.97
N GLN A 45 1.89 10.82 -2.92
CA GLN A 45 2.82 10.44 -3.97
C GLN A 45 4.16 9.93 -3.40
N GLN A 46 4.76 10.66 -2.46
CA GLN A 46 6.00 10.24 -1.80
C GLN A 46 5.82 8.90 -1.07
N GLY A 47 4.70 8.69 -0.37
CA GLY A 47 4.40 7.43 0.30
C GLY A 47 4.27 6.26 -0.67
N LEU A 48 3.66 6.47 -1.84
CA LEU A 48 3.57 5.44 -2.89
C LEU A 48 4.95 5.12 -3.48
N GLU A 49 5.77 6.13 -3.77
CA GLU A 49 7.15 5.94 -4.26
C GLU A 49 8.02 5.18 -3.25
N MET A 50 7.83 5.43 -1.94
CA MET A 50 8.49 4.66 -0.87
C MET A 50 8.08 3.19 -0.87
N LEU A 51 6.80 2.88 -1.10
CA LEU A 51 6.31 1.51 -1.18
C LEU A 51 6.88 0.78 -2.40
N GLU A 52 6.90 1.42 -3.57
CA GLU A 52 7.47 0.86 -4.81
C GLU A 52 8.97 0.62 -4.71
N SER A 53 9.72 1.53 -4.07
CA SER A 53 11.17 1.41 -3.87
C SER A 53 11.57 0.49 -2.72
N SER A 54 10.61 -0.03 -1.94
CA SER A 54 10.90 -0.87 -0.77
C SER A 54 11.47 -2.24 -1.11
N GLY A 55 11.37 -2.70 -2.37
CA GLY A 55 11.78 -4.05 -2.77
C GLY A 55 10.91 -5.16 -2.18
N LEU A 56 9.73 -4.80 -1.65
CA LEU A 56 8.68 -5.72 -1.21
C LEU A 56 7.58 -5.80 -2.28
N ASP A 57 6.81 -6.87 -2.27
CA ASP A 57 5.73 -7.11 -3.25
C ASP A 57 4.47 -6.30 -2.92
N PHE A 58 4.60 -4.97 -3.09
CA PHE A 58 3.49 -4.03 -2.99
C PHE A 58 3.00 -3.62 -4.37
N LEU A 59 1.67 -3.60 -4.53
CA LEU A 59 1.00 -3.04 -5.69
C LEU A 59 0.38 -1.70 -5.29
N THR A 60 0.92 -0.60 -5.78
CA THR A 60 0.36 0.74 -5.54
C THR A 60 -0.85 1.01 -6.44
N ALA A 61 -1.77 1.86 -6.01
CA ALA A 61 -2.89 2.32 -6.82
C ALA A 61 -3.20 3.80 -6.51
N ASN A 62 -3.63 4.53 -7.55
CA ASN A 62 -3.90 5.97 -7.46
C ASN A 62 -5.33 6.26 -7.00
N ASP A 63 -6.28 5.40 -7.40
CA ASP A 63 -7.68 5.53 -7.01
C ASP A 63 -8.27 4.22 -6.47
N PHE A 64 -9.43 4.33 -5.84
CA PHE A 64 -10.07 3.21 -5.17
C PHE A 64 -10.55 2.12 -6.15
N THR A 65 -10.98 2.50 -7.36
CA THR A 65 -11.46 1.55 -8.37
C THR A 65 -10.30 0.72 -8.91
N GLU A 66 -9.17 1.37 -9.18
CA GLU A 66 -7.93 0.73 -9.58
C GLU A 66 -7.44 -0.22 -8.48
N ALA A 67 -7.41 0.24 -7.23
CA ALA A 67 -6.99 -0.56 -6.09
C ALA A 67 -7.84 -1.82 -5.93
N ALA A 68 -9.17 -1.69 -6.02
CA ALA A 68 -10.10 -2.80 -5.95
C ALA A 68 -9.87 -3.82 -7.08
N LYS A 69 -9.71 -3.36 -8.32
CA LYS A 69 -9.41 -4.23 -9.48
C LYS A 69 -8.09 -4.97 -9.29
N LYS A 70 -7.03 -4.27 -8.88
CA LYS A 70 -5.72 -4.87 -8.61
C LYS A 70 -5.80 -5.94 -7.52
N ALA A 71 -6.55 -5.69 -6.45
CA ALA A 71 -6.73 -6.66 -5.37
C ALA A 71 -7.44 -7.92 -5.86
N VAL A 72 -8.54 -7.77 -6.60
CA VAL A 72 -9.25 -8.94 -7.17
C VAL A 72 -8.34 -9.75 -8.10
N SER A 73 -7.58 -9.08 -8.99
CA SER A 73 -6.64 -9.76 -9.88
C SER A 73 -5.50 -10.46 -9.12
N ALA A 74 -4.97 -9.85 -8.06
CA ALA A 74 -3.92 -10.44 -7.23
C ALA A 74 -4.42 -11.58 -6.32
N ALA A 75 -5.74 -11.66 -6.09
CA ALA A 75 -6.38 -12.73 -5.33
C ALA A 75 -6.77 -13.94 -6.20
N ALA A 76 -6.57 -13.90 -7.51
CA ALA A 76 -6.97 -14.98 -8.42
C ALA A 76 -6.18 -16.26 -8.12
#